data_AF-A0A1V1WVZ0-F1
#
_entry.id   AF-A0A1V1WVZ0-F1
#
_cell.length_a   1.000
_cell.length_b   1.000
_cell.length_c   1.000
_cell.angle_alpha   90.00
_cell.angle_beta   90.00
_cell.angle_gamma   90.00
#
_symmetry.space_group_name_H-M   'P 1'
#
loop_
_entity.id
_entity.type
_entity.pdbx_description
1 polymer ?
#
loop_
_entity_poly.entity_id
_entity_poly.type
_entity_poly.pdbx_seq_one_letter_code
_entity_poly.pdbx_strand_id
1 'polypeptide(L)'
;MIAASACLLGYYCRYDGRTSPNPELVKWAAKEQVLPFCPEQLGGLSTPRPPSHLEEGDGFDVLNNRARVIDSDGQDITEAFLKGAFTALGMIKEQDIRICFMKDRSPS
;
A
#
# COMPACT_ATOMS: atom_id res chain seq x y z
N MET A 1 -15.78 -10.35 3.58
CA MET A 1 -15.18 -9.08 3.12
C MET A 1 -13.70 -9.32 2.84
N ILE A 2 -13.16 -8.70 1.79
CA ILE A 2 -11.73 -8.76 1.46
C ILE A 2 -11.13 -7.35 1.55
N ALA A 3 -9.81 -7.25 1.70
CA ALA A 3 -9.09 -6.00 1.53
C ALA A 3 -8.31 -6.03 0.22
N ALA A 4 -8.11 -4.88 -0.41
CA ALA A 4 -7.28 -4.80 -1.61
C ALA A 4 -6.57 -3.45 -1.72
N SER A 5 -5.37 -3.46 -2.31
CA SER A 5 -4.68 -2.24 -2.72
C SER A 5 -5.63 -1.39 -3.58
N ALA A 6 -5.87 -0.15 -3.17
CA ALA A 6 -6.86 0.72 -3.80
C ALA A 6 -6.57 0.96 -5.29
N CYS A 7 -5.29 0.99 -5.69
CA CYS A 7 -4.92 1.11 -7.10
C CYS A 7 -5.40 -0.08 -7.97
N LEU A 8 -5.59 -1.28 -7.39
CA LEU A 8 -6.16 -2.44 -8.07
C LEU A 8 -7.67 -2.32 -8.29
N LEU A 9 -8.33 -1.41 -7.57
CA LEU A 9 -9.78 -1.16 -7.65
C LEU A 9 -10.12 0.08 -8.49
N GLY A 10 -9.13 0.74 -9.10
CA GLY A 10 -9.35 1.91 -9.94
C GLY A 10 -9.07 3.26 -9.27
N TYR A 11 -8.64 3.28 -7.99
CA TYR A 11 -8.32 4.53 -7.31
C TYR A 11 -6.99 5.12 -7.82
N TYR A 12 -6.94 6.45 -7.94
CA TYR A 12 -5.78 7.23 -8.40
C TYR A 12 -4.83 7.51 -7.22
N CYS A 13 -4.19 6.46 -6.72
CA CYS A 13 -3.32 6.53 -5.52
C CYS A 13 -1.89 6.04 -5.75
N ARG A 14 -1.52 5.67 -6.99
CA ARG A 14 -0.12 5.31 -7.32
C ARG A 14 0.80 6.53 -7.20
N TYR A 15 2.09 6.29 -7.04
CA TYR A 15 3.10 7.35 -6.96
C TYR A 15 3.05 8.31 -8.17
N ASP A 16 2.78 7.77 -9.36
CA ASP A 16 2.64 8.51 -10.63
C ASP A 16 1.26 9.18 -10.81
N GLY A 17 0.40 9.16 -9.79
CA GLY A 17 -0.95 9.70 -9.85
C GLY A 17 -1.89 8.90 -10.72
N ARG A 18 -1.55 7.66 -11.11
CA ARG A 18 -2.39 6.78 -11.93
C ARG A 18 -3.07 5.71 -11.09
N THR A 19 -3.77 4.81 -11.80
CA THR A 19 -4.36 3.60 -11.25
C THR A 19 -3.77 2.33 -11.90
N SER A 20 -4.08 1.16 -11.37
CA SER A 20 -3.63 -0.14 -11.90
C SER A 20 -4.72 -1.20 -11.72
N PRO A 21 -5.93 -1.00 -12.29
CA PRO A 21 -7.07 -1.83 -11.98
C PRO A 21 -6.82 -3.29 -12.37
N ASN A 22 -7.19 -4.21 -11.48
CA ASN A 22 -7.35 -5.62 -11.82
C ASN A 22 -8.83 -5.85 -12.18
N PRO A 23 -9.16 -6.23 -13.42
CA PRO A 23 -10.55 -6.36 -13.86
C PRO A 23 -11.40 -7.31 -13.01
N GLU A 24 -10.82 -8.39 -12.49
CA GLU A 24 -11.55 -9.36 -11.67
C GLU A 24 -11.84 -8.81 -10.27
N LEU A 25 -10.88 -8.09 -9.65
CA LEU A 25 -11.14 -7.42 -8.37
C LEU A 25 -12.15 -6.28 -8.51
N VAL A 26 -12.14 -5.53 -9.62
CA VAL A 26 -13.15 -4.49 -9.89
C VAL A 26 -14.54 -5.11 -10.06
N LYS A 27 -14.66 -6.22 -10.81
CA LYS A 27 -15.93 -6.96 -10.92
C LYS A 27 -16.40 -7.52 -9.58
N TRP A 28 -15.48 -8.01 -8.75
CA TRP A 28 -15.78 -8.48 -7.40
C TRP A 28 -16.33 -7.34 -6.54
N ALA A 29 -15.66 -6.19 -6.52
CA ALA A 29 -16.05 -5.03 -5.71
C ALA A 29 -17.43 -4.45 -6.09
N ALA A 30 -17.93 -4.73 -7.29
CA ALA A 30 -19.29 -4.37 -7.69
C ALA A 30 -20.38 -5.27 -7.05
N LYS A 31 -20.00 -6.41 -6.49
CA LYS A 31 -20.93 -7.43 -5.94
C LYS A 31 -20.79 -7.63 -4.43
N GLU A 32 -19.59 -7.44 -3.90
CA GLU A 32 -19.25 -7.71 -2.51
C GLU A 32 -18.54 -6.50 -1.89
N GLN A 33 -18.58 -6.41 -0.56
CA GLN A 33 -17.81 -5.40 0.15
C GLN A 33 -16.31 -5.69 0.08
N VAL A 34 -15.55 -4.64 -0.28
CA VAL A 34 -14.10 -4.63 -0.32
C VAL A 34 -13.61 -3.43 0.48
N LEU A 35 -12.57 -3.63 1.30
CA LEU A 35 -11.84 -2.55 1.94
C LEU A 35 -10.72 -2.06 1.01
N PRO A 36 -10.88 -0.92 0.30
CA PRO A 36 -9.78 -0.31 -0.44
C PRO A 36 -8.80 0.35 0.53
N PHE A 37 -7.51 0.13 0.35
CA PHE A 37 -6.49 0.86 1.12
C PHE A 37 -5.21 1.11 0.32
N CYS A 38 -4.49 2.18 0.66
CA CYS A 38 -3.17 2.49 0.13
C CYS A 38 -2.24 2.78 1.31
N PRO A 39 -1.32 1.87 1.68
CA PRO A 39 -0.44 2.08 2.83
C PRO A 39 0.32 3.40 2.77
N GLU A 40 0.82 3.77 1.58
CA GLU A 40 1.59 5.01 1.36
C GLU A 40 0.78 6.27 1.71
N GLN A 41 -0.49 6.35 1.27
CA GLN A 41 -1.36 7.47 1.60
C GLN A 41 -1.82 7.44 3.07
N LEU A 42 -2.08 6.25 3.63
CA LEU A 42 -2.38 6.10 5.07
C LEU A 42 -1.18 6.51 5.95
N GLY A 43 0.03 6.34 5.43
CA GLY A 43 1.27 6.84 6.01
C GLY A 43 1.43 8.36 5.97
N GLY A 44 0.68 9.03 5.09
CA GLY A 44 0.70 10.48 4.88
C GLY A 44 1.40 10.93 3.60
N LEU A 45 1.81 10.02 2.72
CA LEU A 45 2.44 10.41 1.45
C LEU A 45 1.41 10.96 0.46
N SER A 46 1.80 11.97 -0.31
CA SER A 46 0.94 12.63 -1.29
C SER A 46 0.66 11.75 -2.51
N THR A 47 -0.21 12.22 -3.39
CA THR A 47 -0.35 11.67 -4.74
C THR A 47 -0.47 12.84 -5.73
N PRO A 48 0.46 12.97 -6.71
CA PRO A 48 1.63 12.11 -6.93
C PRO A 48 2.69 12.24 -5.82
N ARG A 49 3.68 11.36 -5.85
CA ARG A 49 4.86 11.35 -4.98
C ARG A 49 6.05 10.72 -5.72
N PRO A 50 7.31 10.99 -5.32
CA PRO A 50 8.47 10.34 -5.92
C PRO A 50 8.38 8.82 -5.75
N PRO A 51 8.82 8.01 -6.75
CA PRO A 51 8.92 6.57 -6.59
C PRO A 51 9.91 6.23 -5.47
N SER A 52 9.64 5.15 -4.74
CA SER A 52 10.49 4.67 -3.66
C SER A 52 10.90 3.21 -3.82
N HIS A 53 11.94 2.84 -3.09
CA HIS A 53 12.50 1.50 -3.06
C HIS A 53 13.04 1.19 -1.67
N LEU A 54 13.21 -0.10 -1.37
CA LEU A 54 13.97 -0.53 -0.21
C LEU A 54 15.45 -0.44 -0.58
N GLU A 55 16.24 0.31 0.20
CA GLU A 55 17.66 0.53 -0.07
C GLU A 55 18.45 -0.79 0.01
N GLU A 56 18.06 -1.68 0.93
CA GLU A 56 18.57 -3.05 1.10
C GLU A 56 17.49 -3.93 1.76
N GLY A 57 17.55 -5.25 1.60
CA GLY A 57 16.68 -6.19 2.31
C GLY A 57 15.22 -6.24 1.83
N ASP A 58 14.33 -6.61 2.75
CA ASP A 58 12.90 -6.73 2.50
C ASP A 58 12.02 -6.00 3.55
N GLY A 59 10.69 -6.15 3.44
CA GLY A 59 9.77 -5.53 4.39
C GLY A 59 9.96 -6.00 5.84
N PHE A 60 10.45 -7.22 6.08
CA PHE A 60 10.80 -7.67 7.43
C PHE A 60 12.05 -6.97 7.94
N ASP A 61 13.03 -6.69 7.10
CA ASP A 61 14.19 -5.90 7.48
C ASP A 61 13.78 -4.47 7.86
N VAL A 62 12.85 -3.87 7.13
CA VAL A 62 12.28 -2.54 7.49
C VAL A 62 11.59 -2.61 8.86
N LEU A 63 10.74 -3.61 9.10
CA LEU A 63 10.06 -3.81 10.39
C LEU A 63 11.03 -4.04 11.56
N ASN A 64 12.21 -4.60 11.28
CA ASN A 64 13.26 -4.86 12.27
C ASN A 64 14.33 -3.75 12.33
N ASN A 65 14.09 -2.61 11.69
CA ASN A 65 15.03 -1.47 11.65
C ASN A 65 16.42 -1.84 11.08
N ARG A 66 16.45 -2.76 10.10
CA ARG A 66 17.65 -3.18 9.36
C ARG A 66 17.68 -2.69 7.91
N ALA A 67 16.57 -2.17 7.41
CA ALA A 67 16.42 -1.60 6.09
C ALA A 67 15.63 -0.30 6.13
N ARG A 68 15.76 0.51 5.09
CA ARG A 68 15.08 1.79 4.91
C ARG A 68 14.33 1.84 3.59
N VAL A 69 13.26 2.62 3.55
CA VAL A 69 12.55 2.96 2.32
C VAL A 69 12.98 4.37 1.90
N ILE A 70 13.65 4.45 0.77
CA ILE A 70 14.20 5.69 0.22
C ILE A 70 13.45 6.06 -1.05
N ASP A 71 13.07 7.34 -1.17
CA ASP A 71 12.49 7.87 -2.40
C ASP A 71 13.55 8.26 -3.44
N SER A 72 13.13 8.56 -4.67
CA SER A 72 14.07 8.94 -5.74
C SER A 72 14.76 10.27 -5.53
N ASP A 73 14.30 11.08 -4.57
CA ASP A 73 14.92 12.34 -4.19
C ASP A 73 15.96 12.14 -3.07
N GLY A 74 16.14 10.90 -2.60
CA GLY A 74 17.08 10.51 -1.54
C GLY A 74 16.55 10.71 -0.13
N GLN A 75 15.24 10.93 0.04
CA GLN A 75 14.62 11.11 1.35
C GLN A 75 14.29 9.76 1.98
N ASP A 76 14.60 9.62 3.27
CA ASP A 76 14.16 8.49 4.08
C ASP A 76 12.69 8.67 4.45
N ILE A 77 11.84 7.83 3.88
CA ILE A 77 10.38 7.84 4.09
C ILE A 77 9.91 6.58 4.82
N THR A 78 10.82 5.89 5.52
CA THR A 78 10.56 4.64 6.25
C THR A 78 9.42 4.78 7.25
N GLU A 79 9.37 5.89 8.00
CA GLU A 79 8.33 6.14 9.00
C GLU A 79 6.93 6.19 8.37
N ALA A 80 6.79 6.78 7.18
CA ALA A 80 5.51 6.84 6.47
C ALA A 80 5.06 5.44 6.05
N PHE A 81 5.97 4.60 5.55
CA PHE A 81 5.69 3.22 5.19
C PHE A 81 5.26 2.37 6.39
N LEU A 82 6.00 2.46 7.51
CA LEU A 82 5.66 1.76 8.76
C LEU A 82 4.29 2.20 9.28
N LYS A 83 4.04 3.51 9.37
CA LYS A 83 2.75 4.06 9.79
C LYS A 83 1.61 3.57 8.90
N GLY A 84 1.83 3.58 7.58
CA GLY A 84 0.88 3.09 6.58
C GLY A 84 0.53 1.62 6.78
N ALA A 85 1.55 0.77 6.94
CA ALA A 85 1.39 -0.67 7.16
C ALA A 85 0.62 -0.97 8.44
N PHE A 86 0.97 -0.32 9.56
CA PHE A 86 0.26 -0.52 10.83
C PHE A 86 -1.17 -0.01 10.80
N THR A 87 -1.41 1.13 10.14
CA THR A 87 -2.77 1.67 9.96
C THR A 87 -3.64 0.72 9.15
N ALA A 88 -3.13 0.24 8.01
CA ALA A 88 -3.82 -0.74 7.17
C ALA A 88 -4.11 -2.03 7.94
N LEU A 89 -3.13 -2.55 8.69
CA LEU A 89 -3.30 -3.73 9.53
C LEU A 89 -4.39 -3.53 10.60
N GLY A 90 -4.44 -2.36 11.22
CA GLY A 90 -5.50 -2.00 12.19
C GLY A 90 -6.88 -2.09 11.55
N MET A 91 -7.08 -1.43 10.41
CA MET A 91 -8.37 -1.44 9.68
C MET A 91 -8.78 -2.87 9.25
N ILE A 92 -7.82 -3.67 8.80
CA ILE A 92 -8.05 -5.08 8.39
C ILE A 92 -8.48 -5.93 9.60
N LYS A 93 -7.81 -5.76 10.75
CA LYS A 93 -8.12 -6.49 11.99
C LYS A 93 -9.48 -6.09 12.57
N GLU A 94 -9.80 -4.80 12.58
CA GLU A 94 -11.09 -4.28 13.07
C GLU A 94 -12.28 -4.87 12.31
N GLN A 95 -12.10 -5.23 11.04
CA GLN A 95 -13.13 -5.82 10.19
C GLN A 95 -13.02 -7.36 10.06
N ASP A 96 -12.14 -8.01 10.84
CA ASP A 96 -11.85 -9.46 10.78
C ASP A 96 -11.58 -9.97 9.35
N ILE A 97 -10.92 -9.16 8.53
CA ILE A 97 -10.61 -9.52 7.14
C ILE A 97 -9.44 -10.51 7.12
N ARG A 98 -9.63 -11.65 6.45
CA ARG A 98 -8.62 -12.73 6.35
C ARG A 98 -7.91 -12.84 5.00
N ILE A 99 -8.43 -12.15 3.97
CA ILE A 99 -7.88 -12.19 2.62
C ILE A 99 -7.59 -10.76 2.15
N CYS A 100 -6.36 -10.55 1.69
CA CYS A 100 -5.89 -9.25 1.21
C CYS A 100 -5.20 -9.40 -0.15
N PHE A 101 -5.60 -8.58 -1.14
CA PHE A 101 -4.97 -8.54 -2.45
C PHE A 101 -4.05 -7.33 -2.58
N MET A 102 -2.74 -7.58 -2.71
CA MET A 102 -1.72 -6.53 -2.75
C MET A 102 -1.21 -6.29 -4.18
N LYS A 103 -0.81 -5.06 -4.48
CA LYS A 103 -0.19 -4.72 -5.77
C LYS A 103 1.26 -5.20 -5.78
N ASP A 104 1.55 -6.14 -6.69
CA ASP A 104 2.93 -6.65 -6.89
C ASP A 104 3.93 -5.52 -7.22
N ARG A 105 5.18 -5.68 -6.77
CA ARG A 105 6.31 -4.75 -6.92
C ARG A 105 6.08 -3.34 -6.37
N SER A 106 5.11 -3.18 -5.47
CA SER A 106 5.06 -2.01 -4.60
C SER A 106 6.04 -2.24 -3.44
N PRO A 107 6.74 -1.20 -2.96
CA PRO A 107 7.52 -1.28 -1.73
C PRO A 107 6.65 -1.40 -0.45
N SER A 108 5.32 -1.33 -0.59
CA SER A 108 4.33 -1.36 0.50
C SER A 108 3.68 -2.72 0.73
#